data_AF-A0A0W8G0Z8-F1
#
_entry.id   AF-A0A0W8G0Z8-F1
#
_cell.length_a   1.000
_cell.length_b   1.000
_cell.length_c   1.000
_cell.angle_alpha   90.00
_cell.angle_beta   90.00
_cell.angle_gamma   90.00
#
_symmetry.space_group_name_H-M   'P 1'
#
loop_
_entity.id
_entity.type
_entity.pdbx_description
1 polymer ?
#
loop_
_entity_poly.entity_id
_entity_poly.type
_entity_poly.pdbx_seq_one_letter_code
_entity_poly.pdbx_strand_id
1 'polypeptide(L)'
;MGHKRLGVLPKSKKWRDIVEAVEACASGKVPVEEVAKNTLSNVRKLYQELEKDPSVKASLTFLVEFSYAFKTQNPGKYLIENGILPSDNLSLISIAQAINYYKQESFYSKEYQSIAKQATIDALNNWYRSNLDHGTSLFSEGVKPENVFAKAAGGGGFSEISRLFFAKFTERYLKYFLEREAAPRIKNINTINNFSRAIETFTDEVSKHAYETSKITQSYAAGWYNKHSKENKPSGKDINKLIRNTFKKMRNEILFEELK
;
A
#
# COMPACT_ATOMS: atom_id res chain seq x y z
N MET A 1 1.69 23.56 9.53
CA MET A 1 1.35 22.64 8.43
C MET A 1 0.69 21.39 9.03
N GLY A 2 -0.42 21.53 9.74
CA GLY A 2 -1.74 21.65 9.14
C GLY A 2 -2.46 20.33 9.36
N HIS A 3 -2.96 20.13 10.59
CA HIS A 3 -3.97 19.11 10.89
C HIS A 3 -5.27 19.49 10.16
N LYS A 4 -5.29 19.45 8.82
CA LYS A 4 -6.56 19.32 8.12
C LYS A 4 -7.04 17.92 8.49
N ARG A 5 -7.85 17.85 9.55
CA ARG A 5 -8.79 16.75 9.71
C ARG A 5 -9.65 16.85 8.47
N LEU A 6 -9.37 16.02 7.46
CA LEU A 6 -10.44 15.56 6.60
C LEU A 6 -11.53 15.12 7.61
N GLY A 7 -12.76 15.59 7.45
CA GLY A 7 -13.86 15.12 8.30
C GLY A 7 -13.95 13.59 8.26
N VAL A 8 -14.99 12.99 8.84
CA VAL A 8 -15.20 11.54 8.65
C VAL A 8 -15.16 11.26 7.15
N LEU A 9 -14.14 10.51 6.68
CA LEU A 9 -14.04 10.15 5.28
C LEU A 9 -15.30 9.34 4.97
N PRO A 10 -16.12 9.75 3.98
CA PRO A 10 -17.29 8.98 3.63
C PRO A 10 -16.79 7.62 3.13
N LYS A 11 -17.04 6.59 3.94
CA LYS A 11 -16.73 5.21 3.59
C LYS A 11 -17.95 4.59 2.93
N SER A 12 -17.71 3.84 1.87
CA SER A 12 -18.81 3.17 1.15
C SER A 12 -19.47 2.07 1.99
N LYS A 13 -18.71 1.44 2.89
CA LYS A 13 -19.18 0.47 3.90
C LYS A 13 -18.35 0.60 5.19
N LYS A 14 -18.91 0.24 6.35
CA LYS A 14 -18.12 0.09 7.57
C LYS A 14 -17.38 -1.24 7.54
N TRP A 15 -16.21 -1.33 8.19
CA TRP A 15 -15.48 -2.59 8.29
C TRP A 15 -16.31 -3.75 8.88
N ARG A 16 -17.10 -3.47 9.94
CA ARG A 16 -17.98 -4.48 10.54
C ARG A 16 -18.93 -5.10 9.52
N ASP A 17 -19.56 -4.27 8.68
CA ASP A 17 -20.52 -4.70 7.66
C ASP A 17 -19.84 -5.60 6.60
N ILE A 18 -18.57 -5.32 6.27
CA ILE A 18 -17.77 -6.16 5.36
C ILE A 18 -17.51 -7.53 5.99
N VAL A 19 -17.13 -7.57 7.27
CA VAL A 19 -16.88 -8.84 7.98
C VAL A 19 -18.16 -9.65 8.15
N GLU A 20 -19.28 -8.99 8.44
CA GLU A 20 -20.61 -9.63 8.53
C GLU A 20 -21.00 -10.29 7.20
N ALA A 21 -20.76 -9.60 6.09
CA ALA A 21 -21.03 -10.14 4.76
C ALA A 21 -20.16 -11.37 4.43
N VAL A 22 -18.88 -11.35 4.83
CA VAL A 22 -17.98 -12.52 4.67
C VAL A 22 -18.48 -13.71 5.49
N GLU A 23 -18.96 -13.45 6.70
CA GLU A 23 -19.41 -14.49 7.65
C GLU A 23 -20.73 -15.15 7.23
N ALA A 24 -21.68 -14.37 6.70
CA ALA A 24 -22.94 -14.88 6.18
C ALA A 24 -22.73 -15.96 5.10
N CYS A 25 -21.68 -15.83 4.27
CA CYS A 25 -21.29 -16.83 3.28
C CYS A 25 -20.59 -18.07 3.89
N ALA A 26 -20.02 -17.94 5.09
CA ALA A 26 -19.30 -19.00 5.79
C ALA A 26 -20.16 -19.78 6.81
N SER A 27 -21.48 -19.74 6.65
CA SER A 27 -22.45 -20.53 7.45
C SER A 27 -22.64 -20.10 8.92
N GLY A 28 -22.43 -18.83 9.26
CA GLY A 28 -23.04 -18.24 10.46
C GLY A 28 -22.42 -18.65 11.82
N LYS A 29 -21.15 -19.07 11.85
CA LYS A 29 -20.49 -19.60 13.08
C LYS A 29 -19.32 -18.78 13.59
N VAL A 30 -19.04 -17.61 13.00
CA VAL A 30 -17.90 -16.78 13.41
C VAL A 30 -18.41 -15.55 14.15
N PRO A 31 -17.91 -15.24 15.37
CA PRO A 31 -18.34 -14.05 16.09
C PRO A 31 -17.86 -12.78 15.35
N VAL A 32 -18.72 -12.25 14.47
CA VAL A 32 -18.44 -11.13 13.55
C VAL A 32 -17.85 -9.93 14.28
N GLU A 33 -18.46 -9.55 15.41
CA GLU A 33 -18.02 -8.39 16.18
C GLU A 33 -16.60 -8.56 16.74
N GLU A 34 -16.29 -9.75 17.26
CA GLU A 34 -14.97 -10.07 17.80
C GLU A 34 -13.92 -10.13 16.70
N VAL A 35 -14.23 -10.78 15.56
CA VAL A 35 -13.31 -10.89 14.42
C VAL A 35 -13.05 -9.55 13.77
N ALA A 36 -14.09 -8.73 13.56
CA ALA A 36 -13.94 -7.39 13.01
C ALA A 36 -13.06 -6.52 13.91
N LYS A 37 -13.35 -6.50 15.22
CA LYS A 37 -12.61 -5.73 16.21
C LYS A 37 -11.16 -6.20 16.35
N ASN A 38 -10.92 -7.50 16.46
CA ASN A 38 -9.58 -8.04 16.60
C ASN A 38 -8.75 -7.79 15.33
N THR A 39 -9.36 -7.88 14.14
CA THR A 39 -8.69 -7.56 12.88
C THR A 39 -8.19 -6.12 12.87
N LEU A 40 -9.05 -5.15 13.19
CA LEU A 40 -8.64 -3.73 13.25
C LEU A 40 -7.62 -3.47 14.36
N SER A 41 -7.78 -4.08 15.53
CA SER A 41 -6.85 -3.96 16.65
C SER A 41 -5.45 -4.48 16.27
N ASN A 42 -5.38 -5.62 15.58
CA ASN A 42 -4.13 -6.19 15.09
C ASN A 42 -3.46 -5.30 14.04
N VAL A 43 -4.21 -4.79 13.05
CA VAL A 43 -3.68 -3.82 12.07
C VAL A 43 -3.19 -2.53 12.76
N ARG A 44 -3.92 -2.04 13.76
CA ARG A 44 -3.55 -0.85 14.52
C ARG A 44 -2.26 -1.05 15.32
N LYS A 45 -2.12 -2.19 16.00
CA LYS A 45 -0.88 -2.56 16.72
C LYS A 45 0.28 -2.68 15.73
N LEU A 46 0.05 -3.36 14.61
CA LEU A 46 1.05 -3.51 13.56
C LEU A 46 1.57 -2.14 13.07
N TYR A 47 0.71 -1.16 12.83
CA TYR A 47 1.16 0.18 12.42
C TYR A 47 2.06 0.89 13.45
N GLN A 48 2.05 0.48 14.72
CA GLN A 48 2.99 1.00 15.73
C GLN A 48 4.41 0.46 15.51
N GLU A 49 4.49 -0.82 15.13
CA GLU A 49 5.75 -1.53 14.90
C GLU A 49 6.34 -1.22 13.51
N LEU A 50 5.49 -1.06 12.50
CA LEU A 50 5.90 -0.85 11.11
C LEU A 50 6.62 0.46 10.83
N GLU A 51 6.56 1.43 11.73
CA GLU A 51 7.42 2.62 11.66
C GLU A 51 8.90 2.25 11.59
N LYS A 52 9.28 1.13 12.23
CA LYS A 52 10.65 0.64 12.34
C LYS A 52 10.93 -0.54 11.42
N ASP A 53 9.94 -1.02 10.66
CA ASP A 53 10.08 -2.21 9.83
C ASP A 53 10.99 -1.92 8.62
N PRO A 54 12.10 -2.68 8.44
CA PRO A 54 13.03 -2.47 7.33
C PRO A 54 12.38 -2.65 5.95
N SER A 55 11.40 -3.54 5.82
CA SER A 55 10.72 -3.84 4.54
C SER A 55 9.84 -2.68 4.10
N VAL A 56 9.10 -2.09 5.05
CA VAL A 56 8.30 -0.88 4.82
C VAL A 56 9.20 0.30 4.47
N LYS A 57 10.31 0.46 5.21
CA LYS A 57 11.29 1.51 4.92
C LYS A 57 11.91 1.34 3.54
N ALA A 58 12.31 0.13 3.16
CA ALA A 58 12.84 -0.18 1.85
C ALA A 58 11.82 0.14 0.75
N SER A 59 10.56 -0.28 0.92
CA SER A 59 9.46 -0.03 -0.02
C SER A 59 9.22 1.46 -0.25
N LEU A 60 9.06 2.25 0.82
CA LEU A 60 8.82 3.69 0.69
C LEU A 60 10.07 4.44 0.20
N THR A 61 11.26 3.99 0.57
CA THR A 61 12.51 4.53 0.00
C THR A 61 12.54 4.27 -1.51
N PHE A 62 12.23 3.05 -1.95
CA PHE A 62 12.17 2.71 -3.36
C PHE A 62 11.20 3.64 -4.11
N LEU A 63 9.97 3.81 -3.62
CA LEU A 63 8.98 4.68 -4.27
C LEU A 63 9.42 6.15 -4.35
N VAL A 64 10.07 6.66 -3.31
CA VAL A 64 10.61 8.04 -3.27
C VAL A 64 11.73 8.20 -4.30
N GLU A 65 12.73 7.31 -4.27
CA GLU A 65 13.88 7.32 -5.17
C GLU A 65 13.46 7.12 -6.63
N PHE A 66 12.56 6.18 -6.87
CA PHE A 66 11.99 5.91 -8.18
C PHE A 66 11.27 7.12 -8.75
N SER A 67 10.40 7.77 -7.95
CA SER A 67 9.71 8.98 -8.39
C SER A 67 10.67 10.15 -8.61
N TYR A 68 11.71 10.26 -7.76
CA TYR A 68 12.72 11.32 -7.87
C TYR A 68 13.61 11.16 -9.10
N ALA A 69 13.89 9.92 -9.53
CA ALA A 69 14.67 9.66 -10.74
C ALA A 69 14.14 10.42 -11.96
N PHE A 70 12.81 10.52 -12.09
CA PHE A 70 12.15 11.23 -13.19
C PHE A 70 12.19 12.76 -13.08
N LYS A 71 12.76 13.32 -12.01
CA LYS A 71 13.14 14.75 -11.93
C LYS A 71 14.56 15.02 -12.44
N THR A 72 15.36 13.97 -12.58
CA THR A 72 16.76 14.11 -13.02
C THR A 72 16.84 14.20 -14.53
N GLN A 73 17.96 14.69 -15.06
CA GLN A 73 18.19 14.79 -16.50
C GLN A 73 18.23 13.42 -17.20
N ASN A 74 18.66 12.37 -16.49
CA ASN A 74 18.73 11.00 -17.01
C ASN A 74 18.19 10.01 -15.97
N PRO A 75 16.86 9.74 -15.99
CA PRO A 75 16.22 8.87 -15.02
C PRO A 75 16.79 7.45 -15.00
N GLY A 76 17.05 6.86 -16.17
CA GLY A 76 17.61 5.51 -16.28
C GLY A 76 18.97 5.39 -15.60
N LYS A 77 19.88 6.33 -15.88
CA LYS A 77 21.19 6.39 -15.24
C LYS A 77 21.06 6.53 -13.72
N TYR A 78 20.19 7.43 -13.24
CA TYR A 78 19.95 7.60 -11.81
C TYR A 78 19.46 6.30 -11.14
N LEU A 79 18.52 5.60 -11.77
CA LEU A 79 17.95 4.36 -11.23
C LEU A 79 19.01 3.27 -11.10
N ILE A 80 19.93 3.16 -12.05
CA ILE A 80 21.03 2.19 -12.01
C ILE A 80 22.06 2.57 -10.94
N GLU A 81 22.56 3.81 -10.96
CA GLU A 81 23.60 4.27 -10.03
C GLU A 81 23.15 4.21 -8.55
N ASN A 82 21.85 4.32 -8.29
CA ASN A 82 21.29 4.22 -6.95
C ASN A 82 20.79 2.81 -6.59
N GLY A 83 21.06 1.80 -7.44
CA GLY A 83 20.67 0.40 -7.21
C GLY A 83 19.15 0.18 -7.16
N ILE A 84 18.39 1.03 -7.84
CA ILE A 84 16.92 0.93 -7.97
C ILE A 84 16.54 0.01 -9.12
N LEU A 85 17.32 0.00 -10.22
CA LEU A 85 17.17 -0.94 -11.33
C LEU A 85 18.51 -1.59 -11.68
N PRO A 86 18.52 -2.84 -12.16
CA PRO A 86 19.76 -3.52 -12.56
C PRO A 86 20.29 -3.07 -13.92
N SER A 87 19.44 -2.50 -14.78
CA SER A 87 19.79 -2.01 -16.11
C SER A 87 18.88 -0.85 -16.51
N ASP A 88 19.15 -0.25 -17.67
CA ASP A 88 18.40 0.86 -18.25
C ASP A 88 17.05 0.44 -18.88
N ASN A 89 16.79 -0.88 -18.98
CA ASN A 89 15.53 -1.40 -19.47
C ASN A 89 14.41 -1.22 -18.43
N LEU A 90 13.65 -0.13 -18.56
CA LEU A 90 12.51 0.18 -17.73
C LEU A 90 11.26 -0.57 -18.23
N SER A 91 10.81 -1.56 -17.47
CA SER A 91 9.58 -2.30 -17.72
C SER A 91 8.91 -2.67 -16.39
N LEU A 92 7.62 -3.01 -16.40
CA LEU A 92 6.94 -3.47 -15.18
C LEU A 92 7.60 -4.72 -14.59
N ILE A 93 8.14 -5.60 -15.45
CA ILE A 93 8.84 -6.82 -15.04
C ILE A 93 10.17 -6.47 -14.36
N SER A 94 10.99 -5.59 -14.97
CA SER A 94 12.27 -5.20 -14.38
C SER A 94 12.09 -4.42 -13.07
N ILE A 95 11.05 -3.58 -12.97
CA ILE A 95 10.66 -2.90 -11.73
C ILE A 95 10.28 -3.92 -10.65
N ALA A 96 9.44 -4.91 -10.98
CA ALA A 96 9.01 -5.92 -10.01
C ALA A 96 10.19 -6.78 -9.51
N GLN A 97 11.09 -7.17 -10.41
CA GLN A 97 12.33 -7.85 -10.05
C GLN A 97 13.17 -6.97 -9.13
N ALA A 98 13.37 -5.70 -9.47
CA ALA A 98 14.19 -4.81 -8.66
C ALA A 98 13.62 -4.60 -7.25
N ILE A 99 12.31 -4.46 -7.09
CA ILE A 99 11.65 -4.40 -5.77
C ILE A 99 11.93 -5.66 -4.95
N ASN A 100 11.93 -6.84 -5.58
CA ASN A 100 12.21 -8.10 -4.88
C ASN A 100 13.64 -8.18 -4.34
N TYR A 101 14.60 -7.57 -5.01
CA TYR A 101 16.02 -7.57 -4.62
C TYR A 101 16.48 -6.30 -3.89
N TYR A 102 15.65 -5.26 -3.83
CA TYR A 102 16.02 -3.98 -3.22
C TYR A 102 16.23 -4.09 -1.71
N LYS A 103 17.44 -3.74 -1.26
CA LYS A 103 17.85 -3.60 0.15
C LYS A 103 17.32 -4.70 1.07
N GLN A 104 17.79 -5.93 0.83
CA GLN A 104 17.43 -7.08 1.64
C GLN A 104 18.18 -7.08 3.00
N GLU A 105 17.82 -6.22 3.95
CA GLU A 105 18.34 -6.25 5.34
C GLU A 105 17.55 -7.22 6.23
N SER A 106 18.10 -7.61 7.40
CA SER A 106 17.46 -8.58 8.29
C SER A 106 16.01 -8.21 8.66
N PHE A 107 15.09 -9.15 8.41
CA PHE A 107 13.65 -8.91 8.50
C PHE A 107 13.08 -9.41 9.82
N TYR A 108 12.10 -8.68 10.37
CA TYR A 108 11.32 -9.14 11.53
C TYR A 108 10.34 -10.28 11.16
N SER A 109 9.76 -10.26 9.96
CA SER A 109 8.85 -11.29 9.43
C SER A 109 8.95 -11.39 7.91
N LYS A 110 9.01 -12.63 7.39
CA LYS A 110 9.03 -12.89 5.94
C LYS A 110 7.67 -12.55 5.29
N GLU A 111 6.59 -12.79 6.02
CA GLU A 111 5.22 -12.46 5.61
C GLU A 111 5.08 -10.95 5.41
N TYR A 112 5.56 -10.15 6.36
CA TYR A 112 5.47 -8.69 6.30
C TYR A 112 6.32 -8.12 5.18
N GLN A 113 7.50 -8.69 4.98
CA GLN A 113 8.35 -8.36 3.84
C GLN A 113 7.64 -8.64 2.51
N SER A 114 7.02 -9.81 2.38
CA SER A 114 6.27 -10.19 1.18
C SER A 114 5.12 -9.21 0.91
N ILE A 115 4.34 -8.86 1.95
CA ILE A 115 3.25 -7.88 1.84
C ILE A 115 3.76 -6.51 1.39
N ALA A 116 4.85 -6.02 1.98
CA ALA A 116 5.44 -4.73 1.63
C ALA A 116 5.91 -4.68 0.17
N LYS A 117 6.61 -5.72 -0.29
CA LYS A 117 7.07 -5.85 -1.68
C LYS A 117 5.91 -5.91 -2.65
N GLN A 118 4.93 -6.78 -2.41
CA GLN A 118 3.77 -6.94 -3.28
C GLN A 118 2.93 -5.66 -3.33
N ALA A 119 2.73 -4.97 -2.20
CA ALA A 119 2.04 -3.68 -2.18
C ALA A 119 2.77 -2.60 -3.00
N THR A 120 4.11 -2.63 -3.02
CA THR A 120 4.94 -1.71 -3.83
C THR A 120 4.78 -1.99 -5.32
N ILE A 121 4.83 -3.27 -5.71
CA ILE A 121 4.63 -3.72 -7.09
C ILE A 121 3.23 -3.34 -7.57
N ASP A 122 2.19 -3.63 -6.78
CA ASP A 122 0.81 -3.30 -7.10
C ASP A 122 0.59 -1.80 -7.22
N ALA A 123 1.23 -0.99 -6.37
CA ALA A 123 1.13 0.46 -6.43
C ALA A 123 1.66 1.01 -7.76
N LEU A 124 2.83 0.56 -8.20
CA LEU A 124 3.43 1.00 -9.47
C LEU A 124 2.66 0.45 -10.68
N ASN A 125 2.18 -0.79 -10.62
CA ASN A 125 1.35 -1.37 -11.68
C ASN A 125 0.02 -0.62 -11.82
N ASN A 126 -0.65 -0.31 -10.70
CA ASN A 126 -1.90 0.45 -10.71
C ASN A 126 -1.69 1.88 -11.17
N TRP A 127 -0.59 2.52 -10.74
CA TRP A 127 -0.19 3.82 -11.24
C TRP A 127 0.01 3.80 -12.75
N TYR A 128 0.80 2.85 -13.25
CA TYR A 128 1.09 2.71 -14.67
C TYR A 128 -0.19 2.55 -15.48
N ARG A 129 -1.06 1.62 -15.10
CA ARG A 129 -2.36 1.38 -15.76
C ARG A 129 -3.26 2.61 -15.77
N SER A 130 -3.33 3.33 -14.66
CA SER A 130 -4.20 4.52 -14.52
C SER A 130 -3.68 5.73 -15.29
N ASN A 131 -2.40 5.72 -15.69
CA ASN A 131 -1.74 6.81 -16.38
C ASN A 131 -1.42 6.51 -17.85
N LEU A 132 -1.85 5.35 -18.36
CA LEU A 132 -1.90 5.07 -19.79
C LEU A 132 -2.97 5.94 -20.45
N ASP A 133 -2.68 6.40 -21.67
CA ASP A 133 -3.64 7.18 -22.43
C ASP A 133 -4.81 6.29 -22.88
N HIS A 134 -6.00 6.88 -22.98
CA HIS A 134 -7.22 6.14 -23.33
C HIS A 134 -7.06 5.42 -24.69
N GLY A 135 -7.42 4.15 -24.73
CA GLY A 135 -7.23 3.29 -25.91
C GLY A 135 -5.88 2.57 -25.98
N THR A 136 -4.96 2.87 -25.06
CA THR A 136 -3.65 2.22 -24.98
C THR A 136 -3.69 1.05 -24.01
N SER A 137 -3.28 -0.14 -24.47
CA SER A 137 -3.13 -1.32 -23.63
C SER A 137 -1.69 -1.44 -23.07
N LEU A 138 -1.49 -2.34 -22.10
CA LEU A 138 -0.15 -2.64 -21.56
C LEU A 138 0.85 -3.14 -22.62
N PHE A 139 0.35 -3.67 -23.74
CA PHE A 139 1.15 -4.27 -24.82
C PHE A 139 1.10 -3.45 -26.11
N SER A 140 0.53 -2.24 -26.05
CA SER A 140 0.50 -1.37 -27.22
C SER A 140 1.91 -0.94 -27.59
N GLU A 141 2.29 -1.14 -28.85
CA GLU A 141 3.58 -0.73 -29.37
C GLU A 141 3.73 0.80 -29.28
N GLY A 142 4.95 1.26 -28.96
CA GLY A 142 5.28 2.69 -28.88
C GLY A 142 5.05 3.35 -27.52
N VAL A 143 4.45 2.66 -26.54
CA VAL A 143 4.35 3.17 -25.15
C VAL A 143 5.73 3.11 -24.51
N LYS A 144 6.28 4.27 -24.17
CA LYS A 144 7.52 4.39 -23.41
C LYS A 144 7.21 4.46 -21.91
N PRO A 145 7.59 3.46 -21.10
CA PRO A 145 7.30 3.47 -19.67
C PRO A 145 7.83 4.71 -18.95
N GLU A 146 8.92 5.30 -19.45
CA GLU A 146 9.51 6.53 -18.95
C GLU A 146 8.52 7.68 -18.97
N ASN A 147 7.73 7.82 -20.05
CA ASN A 147 6.75 8.89 -20.19
C ASN A 147 5.59 8.73 -19.18
N VAL A 148 5.19 7.49 -18.92
CA VAL A 148 4.12 7.18 -17.95
C VAL A 148 4.60 7.47 -16.53
N PHE A 149 5.82 7.04 -16.19
CA PHE A 149 6.39 7.24 -14.86
C PHE A 149 6.91 8.67 -14.64
N ALA A 150 7.19 9.45 -15.69
CA ALA A 150 7.50 10.88 -15.55
C ALA A 150 6.37 11.66 -14.87
N LYS A 151 5.10 11.24 -15.08
CA LYS A 151 3.93 11.82 -14.39
C LYS A 151 4.00 11.65 -12.85
N ALA A 152 4.77 10.67 -12.36
CA ALA A 152 4.97 10.43 -10.93
C ALA A 152 5.93 11.42 -10.25
N ALA A 153 6.73 12.15 -11.04
CA ALA A 153 7.73 13.07 -10.54
C ALA A 153 7.14 14.26 -9.76
N GLY A 154 5.86 14.59 -9.93
CA GLY A 154 5.22 15.66 -9.17
C GLY A 154 4.78 15.24 -7.76
N GLY A 155 4.55 16.20 -6.86
CA GLY A 155 3.90 15.90 -5.58
C GLY A 155 2.52 15.28 -5.72
N GLY A 156 1.78 15.62 -6.78
CA GLY A 156 0.52 14.95 -7.13
C GLY A 156 0.72 13.47 -7.42
N GLY A 157 1.62 13.14 -8.36
CA GLY A 157 1.89 11.76 -8.75
C GLY A 157 2.47 10.91 -7.61
N PHE A 158 3.47 11.43 -6.89
CA PHE A 158 3.99 10.71 -5.72
C PHE A 158 2.92 10.49 -4.64
N SER A 159 2.04 11.47 -4.40
CA SER A 159 0.97 11.31 -3.40
C SER A 159 -0.02 10.21 -3.75
N GLU A 160 -0.26 10.00 -5.04
CA GLU A 160 -1.14 8.94 -5.53
C GLU A 160 -0.45 7.59 -5.49
N ILE A 161 0.80 7.47 -5.93
CA ILE A 161 1.60 6.23 -5.75
C ILE A 161 1.66 5.85 -4.27
N SER A 162 1.94 6.82 -3.41
CA SER A 162 1.99 6.61 -1.96
C SER A 162 0.63 6.13 -1.43
N ARG A 163 -0.47 6.76 -1.88
CA ARG A 163 -1.83 6.33 -1.53
C ARG A 163 -2.14 4.91 -2.00
N LEU A 164 -1.75 4.54 -3.22
CA LEU A 164 -1.91 3.21 -3.79
C LEU A 164 -1.13 2.16 -2.99
N PHE A 165 0.12 2.48 -2.62
CA PHE A 165 0.93 1.64 -1.74
C PHE A 165 0.23 1.41 -0.41
N PHE A 166 -0.16 2.47 0.31
CA PHE A 166 -0.83 2.31 1.59
C PHE A 166 -2.18 1.60 1.48
N ALA A 167 -2.92 1.78 0.39
CA ALA A 167 -4.14 1.04 0.12
C ALA A 167 -3.86 -0.47 0.00
N LYS A 168 -2.95 -0.86 -0.90
CA LYS A 168 -2.62 -2.27 -1.15
C LYS A 168 -1.97 -2.94 0.05
N PHE A 169 -1.14 -2.20 0.77
CA PHE A 169 -0.54 -2.63 2.02
C PHE A 169 -1.60 -2.93 3.07
N THR A 170 -2.54 -1.99 3.28
CA THR A 170 -3.62 -2.13 4.28
C THR A 170 -4.58 -3.25 3.91
N GLU A 171 -4.97 -3.35 2.64
CA GLU A 171 -5.82 -4.43 2.11
C GLU A 171 -5.24 -5.81 2.46
N ARG A 172 -3.95 -6.02 2.18
CA ARG A 172 -3.27 -7.30 2.43
C ARG A 172 -3.21 -7.64 3.91
N TYR A 173 -2.97 -6.66 4.78
CA TYR A 173 -2.99 -6.90 6.23
C TYR A 173 -4.39 -7.14 6.80
N LEU A 174 -5.40 -6.44 6.28
CA LEU A 174 -6.79 -6.70 6.66
C LEU A 174 -7.18 -8.13 6.31
N LYS A 175 -6.88 -8.59 5.08
CA LYS A 175 -7.11 -9.98 4.66
C LYS A 175 -6.34 -10.97 5.54
N TYR A 176 -5.04 -10.74 5.73
CA TYR A 176 -4.19 -11.61 6.55
C TYR A 176 -4.70 -11.78 7.98
N PHE A 177 -5.05 -10.68 8.66
CA PHE A 177 -5.55 -10.75 10.02
C PHE A 177 -6.99 -11.26 10.09
N LEU A 178 -7.82 -10.97 9.09
CA LEU A 178 -9.18 -11.52 9.00
C LEU A 178 -9.15 -13.05 8.93
N GLU A 179 -8.32 -13.60 8.04
CA GLU A 179 -8.12 -15.05 7.93
C GLU A 179 -7.57 -15.65 9.24
N ARG A 180 -6.55 -15.00 9.82
CA ARG A 180 -5.91 -15.46 11.05
C ARG A 180 -6.84 -15.41 12.27
N GLU A 181 -7.74 -14.44 12.33
CA GLU A 181 -8.75 -14.37 13.39
C GLU A 181 -9.90 -15.35 13.15
N ALA A 182 -10.35 -15.53 11.90
CA ALA A 182 -11.45 -16.45 11.64
C ALA A 182 -11.06 -17.93 11.75
N ALA A 183 -9.88 -18.31 11.25
CA ALA A 183 -9.49 -19.72 11.10
C ALA A 183 -9.54 -20.55 12.41
N PRO A 184 -9.04 -20.08 13.57
CA PRO A 184 -9.11 -20.85 14.82
C PRO A 184 -10.53 -21.08 15.34
N ARG A 185 -11.48 -20.24 14.90
CA ARG A 185 -12.89 -20.28 15.32
C ARG A 185 -13.72 -21.24 14.47
N ILE A 186 -13.16 -21.73 13.36
CA ILE A 186 -13.82 -22.66 12.43
C ILE A 186 -13.32 -24.09 12.66
N LYS A 187 -14.23 -25.01 12.99
CA LYS A 187 -13.90 -26.42 13.30
C LYS A 187 -13.92 -27.38 12.09
N ASN A 188 -14.38 -26.92 10.93
CA ASN A 188 -14.59 -27.75 9.73
C ASN A 188 -13.83 -27.17 8.53
N ILE A 189 -13.03 -28.02 7.86
CA ILE A 189 -12.25 -27.65 6.68
C ILE A 189 -13.11 -27.13 5.51
N ASN A 190 -14.33 -27.64 5.33
CA ASN A 190 -15.26 -27.15 4.32
C ASN A 190 -15.69 -25.71 4.60
N THR A 191 -15.89 -25.38 5.89
CA THR A 191 -16.23 -24.02 6.32
C THR A 191 -15.04 -23.08 6.17
N ILE A 192 -13.81 -23.55 6.41
CA ILE A 192 -12.59 -22.76 6.14
C ILE A 192 -12.50 -22.42 4.65
N ASN A 193 -12.66 -23.42 3.77
CA ASN A 193 -12.61 -23.20 2.33
C ASN A 193 -13.71 -22.24 1.85
N ASN A 194 -14.92 -22.36 2.39
CA ASN A 194 -16.03 -21.43 2.09
C ASN A 194 -15.74 -20.02 2.58
N PHE A 195 -15.14 -19.86 3.77
CA PHE A 195 -14.74 -18.57 4.31
C PHE A 195 -13.62 -17.92 3.47
N SER A 196 -12.60 -18.68 3.06
CA SER A 196 -11.55 -18.19 2.15
C SER A 196 -12.14 -17.73 0.80
N ARG A 197 -13.08 -18.51 0.22
CA ARG A 197 -13.80 -18.08 -0.99
C ARG A 197 -14.67 -16.85 -0.78
N ALA A 198 -15.27 -16.69 0.40
CA ALA A 198 -16.01 -15.49 0.75
C ALA A 198 -15.08 -14.27 0.81
N ILE A 199 -13.90 -14.38 1.41
CA ILE A 199 -12.89 -13.31 1.39
C ILE A 199 -12.48 -12.95 -0.03
N GLU A 200 -12.30 -13.94 -0.91
CA GLU A 200 -12.02 -13.70 -2.33
C GLU A 200 -13.19 -12.94 -2.99
N THR A 201 -14.43 -13.32 -2.70
CA THR A 201 -15.64 -12.64 -3.22
C THR A 201 -15.73 -11.18 -2.74
N PHE A 202 -15.39 -10.92 -1.48
CA PHE A 202 -15.44 -9.58 -0.88
C PHE A 202 -14.12 -8.82 -0.97
N THR A 203 -13.17 -9.30 -1.76
CA THR A 203 -11.86 -8.66 -1.96
C THR A 203 -12.00 -7.22 -2.44
N ASP A 204 -12.96 -6.93 -3.30
CA ASP A 204 -13.19 -5.58 -3.81
C ASP A 204 -13.65 -4.61 -2.72
N GLU A 205 -14.46 -5.08 -1.76
CA GLU A 205 -14.93 -4.27 -0.64
C GLU A 205 -13.79 -3.95 0.32
N VAL A 206 -12.95 -4.95 0.64
CA VAL A 206 -11.73 -4.75 1.45
C VAL A 206 -10.77 -3.80 0.74
N SER A 207 -10.59 -3.96 -0.58
CA SER A 207 -9.75 -3.10 -1.40
C SER A 207 -10.23 -1.66 -1.40
N LYS A 208 -11.54 -1.45 -1.60
CA LYS A 208 -12.18 -0.14 -1.60
C LYS A 208 -12.07 0.52 -0.23
N HIS A 209 -12.32 -0.22 0.83
CA HIS A 209 -12.17 0.24 2.21
C HIS A 209 -10.74 0.71 2.51
N ALA A 210 -9.75 -0.09 2.14
CA ALA A 210 -8.34 0.24 2.31
C ALA A 210 -7.92 1.48 1.49
N TYR A 211 -8.46 1.63 0.27
CA TYR A 211 -8.22 2.78 -0.60
C TYR A 211 -8.87 4.07 -0.10
N GLU A 212 -10.07 3.99 0.48
CA GLU A 212 -10.74 5.11 1.14
C GLU A 212 -9.94 5.53 2.38
N THR A 213 -9.55 4.56 3.22
CA THR A 213 -8.72 4.77 4.42
C THR A 213 -7.38 5.43 4.09
N SER A 214 -6.72 5.01 3.01
CA SER A 214 -5.41 5.56 2.64
C SER A 214 -5.45 7.03 2.19
N LYS A 215 -6.63 7.58 1.89
CA LYS A 215 -6.83 9.00 1.51
C LYS A 215 -6.26 9.96 2.54
N ILE A 216 -6.26 9.60 3.83
CA ILE A 216 -5.74 10.43 4.93
C ILE A 216 -4.26 10.79 4.78
N THR A 217 -3.52 9.98 4.00
CA THR A 217 -2.08 10.13 3.79
C THR A 217 -1.76 11.03 2.59
N GLN A 218 -2.67 11.18 1.64
CA GLN A 218 -2.40 11.76 0.32
C GLN A 218 -1.91 13.21 0.40
N SER A 219 -2.64 14.09 1.09
CA SER A 219 -2.26 15.51 1.21
C SER A 219 -0.91 15.69 1.93
N TYR A 220 -0.62 14.83 2.89
CA TYR A 220 0.64 14.83 3.61
C TYR A 220 1.80 14.37 2.71
N ALA A 221 1.62 13.27 1.97
CA ALA A 221 2.62 12.76 1.04
C ALA A 221 2.94 13.79 -0.06
N ALA A 222 1.92 14.46 -0.62
CA ALA A 222 2.11 15.51 -1.61
C ALA A 222 2.96 16.68 -1.07
N GLY A 223 2.57 17.22 0.09
CA GLY A 223 3.26 18.35 0.72
C GLY A 223 4.68 17.98 1.18
N TRP A 224 4.86 16.75 1.69
CA TRP A 224 6.18 16.24 2.06
C TRP A 224 7.09 16.12 0.84
N TYR A 225 6.60 15.53 -0.26
CA TYR A 225 7.40 15.30 -1.45
C TYR A 225 7.82 16.62 -2.10
N ASN A 226 6.88 17.53 -2.35
CA ASN A 226 7.19 18.86 -2.91
C ASN A 226 8.23 19.63 -2.09
N LYS A 227 8.26 19.43 -0.77
CA LYS A 227 9.25 20.07 0.11
C LYS A 227 10.64 19.43 0.03
N HIS A 228 10.72 18.10 0.00
CA HIS A 228 11.99 17.38 0.18
C HIS A 228 12.61 16.89 -1.12
N SER A 229 11.87 16.88 -2.24
CA SER A 229 12.33 16.39 -3.53
C SER A 229 12.40 17.48 -4.60
N LYS A 230 12.37 18.77 -4.21
CA LYS A 230 12.34 19.90 -5.15
C LYS A 230 13.65 20.04 -5.94
N GLU A 231 14.76 20.09 -5.23
CA GLU A 231 16.10 20.36 -5.79
C GLU A 231 17.10 19.28 -5.45
N ASN A 232 16.87 18.54 -4.35
CA ASN A 232 17.78 17.52 -3.85
C ASN A 232 17.05 16.21 -3.59
N LYS A 233 17.81 15.12 -3.63
CA LYS A 233 17.37 13.78 -3.22
C LYS A 233 16.97 13.80 -1.73
N PRO A 234 15.78 13.30 -1.36
CA PRO A 234 15.38 13.21 0.05
C PRO A 234 16.36 12.35 0.87
N SER A 235 16.75 12.84 2.05
CA SER A 235 17.63 12.08 2.94
C SER A 235 16.89 10.89 3.58
N GLY A 236 17.63 9.84 3.96
CA GLY A 236 17.04 8.70 4.69
C GLY A 236 16.35 9.11 5.99
N LYS A 237 16.84 10.16 6.67
CA LYS A 237 16.18 10.72 7.87
C LYS A 237 14.83 11.35 7.54
N ASP A 238 14.69 11.99 6.38
CA ASP A 238 13.43 12.62 5.98
C ASP A 238 12.41 11.58 5.50
N ILE A 239 12.87 10.52 4.82
CA ILE A 239 12.02 9.37 4.46
C ILE A 239 11.49 8.68 5.73
N ASN A 240 12.32 8.50 6.76
CA ASN A 240 11.85 7.97 8.05
C ASN A 240 10.75 8.86 8.69
N LYS A 241 10.85 10.19 8.56
CA LYS A 241 9.80 11.09 9.03
C LYS A 241 8.50 10.93 8.22
N LEU A 242 8.60 10.74 6.90
CA LEU A 242 7.44 10.45 6.05
C LEU A 242 6.75 9.17 6.53
N ILE A 243 7.50 8.09 6.71
CA ILE A 243 7.02 6.78 7.18
C ILE A 243 6.27 6.96 8.50
N ARG A 244 6.96 7.47 9.53
CA ARG A 244 6.40 7.68 10.87
C ARG A 244 5.09 8.46 10.85
N ASN A 245 5.09 9.62 10.20
CA ASN A 245 3.93 10.50 10.21
C ASN A 245 2.76 9.90 9.42
N THR A 246 3.04 9.10 8.40
CA THR A 246 2.02 8.45 7.60
C THR A 246 1.37 7.28 8.34
N PHE A 247 2.16 6.40 8.95
CA PHE A 247 1.62 5.32 9.79
C PHE A 247 0.89 5.86 11.01
N LYS A 248 1.36 6.96 11.62
CA LYS A 248 0.62 7.65 12.68
C LYS A 248 -0.77 8.11 12.22
N LYS A 249 -0.88 8.65 11.00
CA LYS A 249 -2.18 9.05 10.42
C LYS A 249 -3.08 7.86 10.15
N MET A 250 -2.56 6.81 9.52
CA MET A 250 -3.29 5.56 9.25
C MET A 250 -3.79 4.92 10.54
N ARG A 251 -2.94 4.85 11.58
CA ARG A 251 -3.29 4.29 12.89
C ARG A 251 -4.45 5.03 13.54
N ASN A 252 -4.44 6.36 13.48
CA ASN A 252 -5.52 7.16 14.05
C ASN A 252 -6.83 6.91 13.29
N GLU A 253 -6.78 6.76 11.96
CA GLU A 253 -7.96 6.46 11.15
C GLU A 253 -8.56 5.09 11.49
N ILE A 254 -7.73 4.04 11.63
CA ILE A 254 -8.18 2.71 12.06
C ILE A 254 -8.76 2.74 13.48
N LEU A 255 -8.17 3.52 14.39
CA LEU A 255 -8.70 3.67 15.75
C LEU A 255 -10.10 4.30 15.75
N PHE A 256 -10.33 5.33 14.92
CA PHE A 256 -11.67 5.92 14.79
C PHE A 256 -12.70 4.94 14.26
N GLU A 257 -12.28 3.95 13.47
CA GLU A 257 -13.16 2.90 12.96
C GLU A 257 -13.45 1.83 14.02
N GLU A 258 -12.46 1.43 14.82
CA GLU A 258 -12.63 0.48 15.93
C GLU A 258 -13.66 0.96 16.98
N LEU A 259 -13.84 2.27 17.12
CA LEU A 259 -14.74 2.89 18.10
C LEU A 259 -16.18 3.08 17.60
N LYS A 260 -16.50 2.72 16.35
CA LYS A 260 -17.81 2.91 15.72
C LYS A 260 -18.57 1.59 15.56
#